data_AF-A0A2G9QGC0-F1
#
_entry.id   AF-A0A2G9QGC0-F1
#
_cell.length_a   1.000
_cell.length_b   1.000
_cell.length_c   1.000
_cell.angle_alpha   90.00
_cell.angle_beta   90.00
_cell.angle_gamma   90.00
#
_symmetry.space_group_name_H-M   'P 1'
#
loop_
_entity.id
_entity.type
_entity.pdbx_description
1 polymer ?
#
loop_
_entity_poly.entity_id
_entity_poly.type
_entity_poly.pdbx_seq_one_letter_code
_entity_poly.pdbx_strand_id
1 'polypeptide(L)'
;MPMPQNGELRSPHRWTLGQVTSVINPALDKYFPASSGVQIIAEPGRYYVASAFTLAVNIIAKKVMLDEQTGSDDEDDASKKTLMYYVNDGIHGSFNLISRFKWEMRIVRKKKSKSDEKFYSSSIWGPTCDGKDCIIEQCDLPELQEGDWILFKNMGAYTVVCSSAFNGFQQPTLSYVMSRAHWKLMHTIQEHGTVPEVPELNDVHVSCVTKNRIELNSIACVM
;
A
#
# COMPACT_ATOMS: atom_id res chain seq x y z
N MET A 1 7.17 -12.28 -25.16
CA MET A 1 5.71 -12.34 -24.94
C MET A 1 5.23 -10.92 -24.67
N PRO A 2 4.09 -10.47 -25.22
CA PRO A 2 3.64 -9.08 -25.06
C PRO A 2 3.13 -8.82 -23.63
N MET A 3 3.49 -7.66 -23.09
CA MET A 3 3.01 -7.15 -21.80
C MET A 3 1.50 -6.84 -21.89
N PRO A 4 0.68 -7.25 -20.90
CA PRO A 4 -0.72 -6.84 -20.86
C PRO A 4 -0.82 -5.36 -20.50
N GLN A 5 -1.64 -4.62 -21.25
CA GLN A 5 -1.80 -3.16 -21.17
C GLN A 5 -2.67 -2.66 -20.00
N ASN A 6 -3.06 -3.51 -19.06
CA ASN A 6 -3.87 -3.08 -17.91
C ASN A 6 -3.09 -3.38 -16.63
N GLY A 7 -2.80 -2.33 -15.85
CA GLY A 7 -1.94 -2.33 -14.66
C GLY A 7 -2.43 -3.12 -13.44
N GLU A 8 -3.05 -4.28 -13.64
CA GLU A 8 -3.32 -5.23 -12.56
C GLU A 8 -2.13 -6.18 -12.41
N LEU A 9 -1.25 -5.90 -11.45
CA LEU A 9 -0.23 -6.83 -10.98
C LEU A 9 -0.91 -8.00 -10.25
N ARG A 10 -1.33 -9.03 -11.00
CA ARG A 10 -1.99 -10.23 -10.48
C ARG A 10 -0.96 -11.20 -9.88
N SER A 11 -1.10 -11.49 -8.59
CA SER A 11 -0.54 -12.72 -7.99
C SER A 11 -1.30 -13.95 -8.51
N PRO A 12 -0.65 -15.09 -8.81
CA PRO A 12 -1.22 -16.19 -9.61
C PRO A 12 -2.39 -16.98 -8.98
N HIS A 13 -2.81 -16.73 -7.72
CA HIS A 13 -3.86 -17.51 -7.05
C HIS A 13 -4.90 -16.68 -6.28
N ARG A 14 -5.25 -15.47 -6.73
CA ARG A 14 -6.26 -14.65 -6.04
C ARG A 14 -7.53 -14.51 -6.87
N TRP A 15 -8.62 -15.14 -6.42
CA TRP A 15 -9.95 -14.97 -6.99
C TRP A 15 -10.41 -13.53 -6.87
N THR A 16 -10.99 -12.98 -7.94
CA THR A 16 -11.66 -11.67 -7.89
C THR A 16 -13.00 -11.81 -7.18
N LEU A 17 -13.54 -10.70 -6.66
CA LEU A 17 -14.89 -10.73 -6.07
C LEU A 17 -15.91 -11.24 -7.09
N GLY A 18 -15.83 -10.78 -8.35
CA GLY A 18 -16.72 -11.21 -9.42
C GLY A 18 -16.72 -12.72 -9.65
N GLN A 19 -15.54 -13.37 -9.58
CA GLN A 19 -15.42 -14.83 -9.69
C GLN A 19 -16.04 -15.57 -8.50
N VAL A 20 -15.93 -15.02 -7.30
CA VAL A 20 -16.55 -15.60 -6.10
C VAL A 20 -18.07 -15.44 -6.16
N THR A 21 -18.56 -14.25 -6.49
CA THR A 21 -20.01 -13.96 -6.57
C THR A 21 -20.69 -14.71 -7.70
N SER A 22 -19.99 -15.00 -8.82
CA SER A 22 -20.55 -15.80 -9.92
C SER A 22 -20.89 -17.24 -9.54
N VAL A 23 -20.27 -17.76 -8.47
CA VAL A 23 -20.57 -19.09 -7.92
C VAL A 23 -21.57 -19.01 -6.77
N ILE A 24 -21.44 -17.99 -5.90
CA ILE A 24 -22.33 -17.81 -4.76
C ILE A 24 -23.76 -17.49 -5.20
N ASN A 25 -23.96 -16.57 -6.15
CA ASN A 25 -25.29 -16.10 -6.52
C ASN A 25 -26.21 -17.26 -7.02
N PRO A 26 -25.77 -18.13 -7.97
CA PRO A 26 -26.60 -19.27 -8.38
C PRO A 26 -26.88 -20.27 -7.25
N ALA A 27 -25.96 -20.42 -6.29
CA ALA A 27 -26.18 -21.27 -5.13
C ALA A 27 -27.24 -20.66 -4.19
N LEU A 28 -27.18 -19.35 -3.95
CA LEU A 28 -28.21 -18.65 -3.17
C LEU A 28 -29.58 -18.78 -3.84
N ASP A 29 -29.67 -18.59 -5.16
CA ASP A 29 -30.92 -18.75 -5.92
C ASP A 29 -31.52 -20.15 -5.77
N LYS A 30 -30.66 -21.19 -5.76
CA LYS A 30 -31.07 -22.59 -5.63
C LYS A 30 -31.51 -22.98 -4.23
N TYR A 31 -30.74 -22.59 -3.21
CA TYR A 31 -30.92 -23.06 -1.83
C TYR A 31 -31.73 -22.11 -0.95
N PHE A 32 -31.72 -20.82 -1.26
CA PHE A 32 -32.42 -19.76 -0.53
C PHE A 32 -33.17 -18.84 -1.51
N PRO A 33 -34.13 -19.38 -2.29
CA PRO A 33 -34.86 -18.59 -3.27
C PRO A 33 -35.58 -17.42 -2.60
N ALA A 34 -35.79 -16.31 -3.32
CA ALA A 34 -36.43 -15.11 -2.78
C ALA A 34 -37.82 -15.37 -2.15
N SER A 35 -38.56 -16.37 -2.67
CA SER A 35 -39.85 -16.80 -2.12
C SER A 35 -39.77 -17.41 -0.72
N SER A 36 -38.58 -17.80 -0.25
CA SER A 36 -38.37 -18.32 1.11
C SER A 36 -38.50 -17.25 2.20
N GLY A 37 -38.42 -15.97 1.82
CA GLY A 37 -38.43 -14.84 2.77
C GLY A 37 -37.16 -14.73 3.62
N VAL A 38 -36.12 -15.52 3.33
CA VAL A 38 -34.83 -15.45 4.03
C VAL A 38 -34.12 -14.15 3.67
N GLN A 39 -33.64 -13.45 4.71
CA GLN A 39 -32.76 -12.29 4.54
C GLN A 39 -31.30 -12.73 4.54
N ILE A 40 -30.58 -12.43 3.47
CA ILE A 40 -29.16 -12.78 3.29
C ILE A 40 -28.30 -11.57 3.65
N ILE A 41 -27.28 -11.78 4.48
CA ILE A 41 -26.28 -10.78 4.85
C ILE A 41 -24.87 -11.34 4.66
N ALA A 42 -23.87 -10.45 4.67
CA ALA A 42 -22.45 -10.81 4.63
C ALA A 42 -21.64 -9.90 5.56
N GLU A 43 -20.44 -10.35 5.94
CA GLU A 43 -19.53 -9.63 6.84
C GLU A 43 -18.21 -9.23 6.15
N PRO A 44 -18.24 -8.43 5.07
CA PRO A 44 -17.03 -8.04 4.35
C PRO A 44 -16.19 -7.02 5.15
N GLY A 45 -15.01 -7.42 5.60
CA GLY A 45 -14.03 -6.50 6.20
C GLY A 45 -13.08 -5.89 5.15
N ARG A 46 -12.01 -6.63 4.84
CA ARG A 46 -10.93 -6.23 3.91
C ARG A 46 -11.42 -5.64 2.59
N TYR A 47 -12.53 -6.15 2.06
CA TYR A 47 -13.10 -5.73 0.78
C TYR A 47 -13.31 -4.21 0.71
N TYR A 48 -13.84 -3.59 1.77
CA TYR A 48 -14.15 -2.16 1.77
C TYR A 48 -12.91 -1.27 1.90
N VAL A 49 -11.95 -1.68 2.73
CA VAL A 49 -10.94 -0.74 3.26
C VAL A 49 -9.53 -0.98 2.73
N ALA A 50 -9.22 -2.15 2.18
CA ALA A 50 -7.84 -2.50 1.84
C ALA A 50 -7.18 -1.46 0.91
N SER A 51 -7.80 -1.14 -0.22
CA SER A 51 -7.29 -0.17 -1.22
C SER A 51 -7.47 1.29 -0.82
N ALA A 52 -8.30 1.60 0.18
CA ALA A 52 -8.60 2.97 0.57
C ALA A 52 -7.41 3.68 1.24
N PHE A 53 -6.42 2.93 1.74
CA PHE A 53 -5.25 3.49 2.42
C PHE A 53 -3.95 3.16 1.68
N THR A 54 -3.10 4.18 1.59
CA THR A 54 -1.69 4.06 1.19
C THR A 54 -0.85 4.54 2.38
N LEU A 55 0.09 3.70 2.82
CA LEU A 55 1.04 4.06 3.87
C LEU A 55 2.24 4.74 3.24
N ALA A 56 2.67 5.87 3.80
CA ALA A 56 3.91 6.53 3.42
C ALA A 56 4.92 6.38 4.56
N VAL A 57 6.08 5.78 4.26
CA VAL A 57 7.19 5.67 5.22
C VAL A 57 8.40 6.44 4.72
N ASN A 58 9.16 6.99 5.65
CA ASN A 58 10.38 7.73 5.36
C ASN A 58 11.61 6.85 5.65
N ILE A 59 12.62 6.93 4.79
CA ILE A 59 13.91 6.30 5.05
C ILE A 59 14.65 7.13 6.10
N ILE A 60 14.86 6.55 7.27
CA ILE A 60 15.50 7.20 8.42
C ILE A 60 16.96 6.82 8.58
N ALA A 61 17.38 5.69 8.01
CA ALA A 61 18.78 5.30 7.95
C ALA A 61 19.05 4.39 6.76
N LYS A 62 20.31 4.38 6.32
CA LYS A 62 20.78 3.52 5.24
C LYS A 62 22.12 2.87 5.59
N LYS A 63 22.26 1.59 5.27
CA LYS A 63 23.53 0.86 5.35
C LYS A 63 23.89 0.27 3.98
N VAL A 64 25.18 0.36 3.65
CA VAL A 64 25.75 -0.27 2.46
C VAL A 64 26.57 -1.46 2.91
N MET A 65 26.36 -2.62 2.30
CA MET A 65 27.17 -3.82 2.49
C MET A 65 27.90 -4.13 1.19
N LEU A 66 29.21 -4.29 1.29
CA LEU A 66 30.06 -4.70 0.18
C LEU A 66 30.39 -6.19 0.36
N ASP A 67 30.29 -6.96 -0.72
CA ASP A 67 30.67 -8.37 -0.73
C ASP A 67 32.19 -8.47 -0.94
N GLU A 68 32.90 -8.98 0.07
CA GLU A 68 34.38 -9.05 0.08
C GLU A 68 34.92 -10.29 -0.67
N GLN A 69 34.06 -11.20 -1.15
CA GLN A 69 34.47 -12.57 -1.52
C GLN A 69 34.70 -12.87 -3.01
N THR A 70 34.52 -11.94 -3.95
CA THR A 70 34.81 -12.20 -5.38
C THR A 70 36.09 -11.52 -5.85
N GLY A 71 37.20 -12.26 -5.77
CA GLY A 71 38.48 -11.93 -6.41
C GLY A 71 38.46 -12.11 -7.94
N SER A 72 37.39 -11.68 -8.62
CA SER A 72 37.34 -11.60 -10.08
C SER A 72 37.22 -10.14 -10.53
N ASP A 73 38.10 -9.79 -11.47
CA ASP A 73 38.30 -8.46 -12.05
C ASP A 73 37.18 -8.04 -13.03
N ASP A 74 35.92 -8.41 -12.74
CA ASP A 74 34.77 -7.98 -13.55
C ASP A 74 34.18 -6.67 -12.99
N GLU A 75 34.09 -5.66 -13.87
CA GLU A 75 33.77 -4.25 -13.58
C GLU A 75 32.28 -3.95 -13.26
N ASP A 76 31.46 -4.97 -12.97
CA ASP A 76 30.04 -4.76 -12.63
C ASP A 76 29.84 -4.55 -11.11
N ASP A 77 30.14 -3.32 -10.69
CA ASP A 77 30.01 -2.75 -9.33
C ASP A 77 28.64 -2.98 -8.64
N ALA A 78 27.57 -3.23 -9.41
CA ALA A 78 26.24 -3.50 -8.86
C ALA A 78 26.10 -4.89 -8.20
N SER A 79 26.88 -5.87 -8.63
CA SER A 79 26.84 -7.24 -8.08
C SER A 79 27.48 -7.38 -6.70
N LYS A 80 28.34 -6.42 -6.32
CA LYS A 80 29.14 -6.42 -5.09
C LYS A 80 28.51 -5.60 -3.96
N LYS A 81 27.34 -4.97 -4.18
CA LYS A 81 26.74 -4.00 -3.27
C LYS A 81 25.30 -4.37 -2.91
N THR A 82 25.05 -4.63 -1.63
CA THR A 82 23.69 -4.79 -1.06
C THR A 82 23.34 -3.58 -0.20
N LEU A 83 22.08 -3.12 -0.29
CA LEU A 83 21.59 -1.96 0.45
C LEU A 83 20.58 -2.36 1.54
N MET A 84 20.68 -1.75 2.71
CA MET A 84 19.68 -1.91 3.77
C MET A 84 19.10 -0.55 4.10
N TYR A 85 17.77 -0.44 4.06
CA TYR A 85 17.04 0.78 4.39
C TYR A 85 16.22 0.57 5.65
N TYR A 86 16.34 1.48 6.61
CA TYR A 86 15.51 1.51 7.80
C TYR A 86 14.45 2.59 7.61
N VAL A 87 13.20 2.24 7.88
CA VAL A 87 12.05 3.14 7.76
C VAL A 87 11.37 3.36 9.11
N ASN A 88 10.57 4.40 9.22
CA ASN A 88 9.95 4.84 10.47
C ASN A 88 8.65 4.11 10.86
N ASP A 89 8.33 2.98 10.22
CA ASP A 89 7.24 2.08 10.61
C ASP A 89 7.67 0.64 10.29
N GLY A 90 7.20 -0.33 11.06
CA GLY A 90 7.77 -1.69 11.05
C GLY A 90 6.75 -2.78 11.39
N ILE A 91 7.25 -3.98 11.66
CA ILE A 91 6.44 -5.16 11.92
C ILE A 91 5.61 -5.00 13.20
N HIS A 92 6.09 -4.21 14.15
CA HIS A 92 5.36 -3.92 15.39
C HIS A 92 4.28 -2.84 15.20
N GLY A 93 4.31 -2.14 14.06
CA GLY A 93 3.39 -1.10 13.64
C GLY A 93 2.43 -1.57 12.54
N SER A 94 2.42 -0.87 11.41
CA SER A 94 1.49 -1.14 10.31
C SER A 94 1.78 -2.45 9.55
N PHE A 95 2.99 -2.98 9.68
CA PHE A 95 3.43 -4.17 8.95
C PHE A 95 3.30 -5.47 9.75
N ASN A 96 2.51 -5.51 10.82
CA ASN A 96 2.32 -6.69 11.67
C ASN A 96 1.93 -8.01 10.97
N LEU A 97 1.38 -7.96 9.76
CA LEU A 97 1.01 -9.15 8.98
C LEU A 97 1.85 -9.33 7.70
N ILE A 98 3.14 -8.94 7.73
CA ILE A 98 4.11 -9.03 6.61
C ILE A 98 4.05 -10.33 5.82
N SER A 99 3.90 -11.48 6.49
CA SER A 99 4.00 -12.79 5.85
C SER A 99 2.88 -13.13 4.87
N ARG A 100 1.85 -12.27 4.71
CA ARG A 100 0.64 -12.59 3.93
C ARG A 100 0.43 -11.75 2.67
N PHE A 101 1.24 -10.73 2.40
CA PHE A 101 1.00 -9.81 1.27
C PHE A 101 2.23 -9.56 0.41
N LYS A 102 2.03 -9.60 -0.91
CA LYS A 102 2.92 -8.91 -1.85
C LYS A 102 2.53 -7.44 -1.85
N TRP A 103 3.49 -6.58 -1.59
CA TRP A 103 3.25 -5.14 -1.50
C TRP A 103 3.54 -4.46 -2.84
N GLU A 104 2.62 -3.59 -3.26
CA GLU A 104 2.90 -2.68 -4.36
C GLU A 104 3.56 -1.41 -3.79
N MET A 105 4.83 -1.21 -4.15
CA MET A 105 5.64 -0.10 -3.67
C MET A 105 5.75 1.00 -4.73
N ARG A 106 5.72 2.26 -4.29
CA ARG A 106 6.05 3.41 -5.12
C ARG A 106 7.04 4.33 -4.40
N ILE A 107 8.17 4.60 -5.04
CA ILE A 107 9.20 5.50 -4.52
C ILE A 107 8.83 6.95 -4.81
N VAL A 108 8.96 7.82 -3.81
CA VAL A 108 8.80 9.27 -3.92
C VAL A 108 10.05 9.95 -3.39
N ARG A 109 10.71 10.71 -4.27
CA ARG A 109 11.99 11.38 -4.02
C ARG A 109 11.98 12.77 -4.58
N LYS A 110 12.79 13.67 -3.99
CA LYS A 110 12.89 15.07 -4.42
C LYS A 110 13.52 15.21 -5.81
N LYS A 111 14.53 14.41 -6.11
CA LYS A 111 15.21 14.39 -7.41
C LYS A 111 14.53 13.37 -8.33
N LYS A 112 14.29 13.75 -9.59
CA LYS A 112 13.73 12.82 -10.59
C LYS A 112 14.72 11.67 -10.84
N SER A 113 14.16 10.49 -11.09
CA SER A 113 14.91 9.31 -11.55
C SER A 113 15.63 9.61 -12.86
N LYS A 114 16.83 9.06 -13.02
CA LYS A 114 17.50 9.00 -14.34
C LYS A 114 16.95 7.79 -15.11
N SER A 115 16.96 7.83 -16.45
CA SER A 115 16.49 6.71 -17.27
C SER A 115 17.33 5.45 -17.08
N ASP A 116 18.62 5.62 -16.77
CA ASP A 116 19.62 4.54 -16.72
C ASP A 116 20.04 4.24 -15.27
N GLU A 117 19.08 4.33 -14.35
CA GLU A 117 19.36 4.14 -12.94
C GLU A 117 19.58 2.67 -12.60
N LYS A 118 20.72 2.37 -11.96
CA LYS A 118 21.06 1.02 -11.51
C LYS A 118 20.16 0.61 -10.35
N PHE A 119 19.75 -0.65 -10.35
CA PHE A 119 19.03 -1.30 -9.26
C PHE A 119 19.99 -2.18 -8.46
N TYR A 120 19.78 -2.23 -7.15
CA TYR A 120 20.60 -2.97 -6.21
C TYR A 120 19.72 -3.90 -5.38
N SER A 121 20.24 -5.09 -5.09
CA SER A 121 19.64 -5.98 -4.09
C SER A 121 19.54 -5.22 -2.76
N SER A 122 18.32 -5.15 -2.23
CA SER A 122 17.97 -4.28 -1.12
C SER A 122 17.07 -4.98 -0.10
N SER A 123 17.18 -4.59 1.15
CA SER A 123 16.28 -4.99 2.24
C SER A 123 15.69 -3.77 2.94
N ILE A 124 14.47 -3.90 3.46
CA ILE A 124 13.73 -2.83 4.15
C ILE A 124 13.37 -3.28 5.57
N TRP A 125 13.75 -2.46 6.54
CA TRP A 125 13.69 -2.75 7.96
C TRP A 125 12.85 -1.69 8.68
N GLY A 126 12.16 -2.10 9.74
CA GLY A 126 11.46 -1.18 10.63
C GLY A 126 12.40 -0.45 11.59
N PRO A 127 11.85 0.42 12.45
CA PRO A 127 12.64 1.32 13.27
C PRO A 127 13.08 0.72 14.62
N THR A 128 12.63 -0.48 14.95
CA THR A 128 12.85 -1.05 16.29
C THR A 128 14.23 -1.68 16.44
N CYS A 129 14.63 -1.94 17.69
CA CYS A 129 15.86 -2.64 18.00
C CYS A 129 15.71 -4.18 17.91
N ASP A 130 14.59 -4.67 17.42
CA ASP A 130 14.34 -6.10 17.20
C ASP A 130 14.97 -6.51 15.86
N GLY A 131 15.92 -7.44 15.89
CA GLY A 131 16.55 -7.97 14.68
C GLY A 131 15.60 -8.73 13.75
N LYS A 132 14.34 -8.97 14.17
CA LYS A 132 13.28 -9.52 13.33
C LYS A 132 12.41 -8.45 12.68
N ASP A 133 12.64 -7.17 12.96
CA ASP A 133 11.88 -6.06 12.38
C ASP A 133 12.26 -5.81 10.92
N CYS A 134 12.13 -6.85 10.10
CA CYS A 134 12.40 -6.86 8.68
C CYS A 134 11.07 -6.91 7.93
N ILE A 135 10.83 -5.90 7.10
CA ILE A 135 9.59 -5.74 6.32
C ILE A 135 9.71 -6.50 5.00
N ILE A 136 10.84 -6.31 4.32
CA ILE A 136 11.18 -6.97 3.06
C ILE A 136 12.64 -7.42 3.14
N GLU A 137 12.87 -8.73 3.12
CA GLU A 137 14.21 -9.32 3.18
C GLU A 137 15.01 -9.10 1.89
N GLN A 138 14.34 -9.14 0.73
CA GLN A 138 14.99 -8.97 -0.56
C GLN A 138 14.04 -8.33 -1.59
N CYS A 139 14.50 -7.24 -2.20
CA CYS A 139 13.89 -6.57 -3.34
C CYS A 139 14.92 -5.79 -4.14
N ASP A 140 14.62 -5.50 -5.40
CA ASP A 140 15.48 -4.64 -6.22
C ASP A 140 14.96 -3.21 -6.17
N LEU A 141 15.81 -2.29 -5.71
CA LEU A 141 15.49 -0.86 -5.64
C LEU A 141 16.63 -0.04 -6.26
N PRO A 142 16.32 1.13 -6.85
CA PRO A 142 17.36 2.12 -7.11
C PRO A 142 17.98 2.56 -5.79
N GLU A 143 19.16 3.18 -5.84
CA GLU A 143 19.79 3.70 -4.64
C GLU A 143 19.01 4.89 -4.05
N LEU A 144 18.40 4.68 -2.88
CA LEU A 144 17.64 5.67 -2.14
C LEU A 144 18.51 6.36 -1.09
N GLN A 145 18.03 7.49 -0.57
CA GLN A 145 18.70 8.28 0.47
C GLN A 145 17.78 8.48 1.69
N GLU A 146 18.39 8.80 2.83
CA GLU A 146 17.65 9.26 3.99
C GLU A 146 16.80 10.49 3.62
N GLY A 147 15.55 10.49 4.09
CA GLY A 147 14.55 11.49 3.74
C GLY A 147 13.74 11.18 2.47
N ASP A 148 14.11 10.19 1.65
CA ASP A 148 13.24 9.69 0.60
C ASP A 148 12.06 8.89 1.18
N TRP A 149 10.98 8.77 0.41
CA TRP A 149 9.74 8.15 0.84
C TRP A 149 9.42 6.90 0.02
N ILE A 150 8.86 5.89 0.68
CA ILE A 150 8.31 4.69 0.06
C ILE A 150 6.82 4.64 0.39
N LEU A 151 5.99 4.52 -0.64
CA LEU A 151 4.56 4.36 -0.51
C LEU A 151 4.20 2.90 -0.67
N PHE A 152 3.45 2.35 0.28
CA PHE A 152 2.89 1.01 0.26
C PHE A 152 1.38 1.11 0.03
N LYS A 153 0.91 0.67 -1.14
CA LYS A 153 -0.52 0.64 -1.45
C LYS A 153 -1.23 -0.50 -0.72
N ASN A 154 -2.55 -0.42 -0.69
CA ASN A 154 -3.44 -1.45 -0.15
C ASN A 154 -3.23 -1.74 1.35
N MET A 155 -2.88 -0.70 2.13
CA MET A 155 -2.51 -0.77 3.55
C MET A 155 -3.68 -0.47 4.51
N GLY A 156 -4.93 -0.67 4.09
CA GLY A 156 -6.10 -0.30 4.91
C GLY A 156 -6.71 -1.40 5.78
N ALA A 157 -6.35 -2.67 5.54
CA ALA A 157 -6.96 -3.80 6.24
C ALA A 157 -5.92 -4.55 7.07
N TYR A 158 -6.21 -4.71 8.37
CA TYR A 158 -5.34 -5.42 9.32
C TYR A 158 -3.92 -4.82 9.43
N THR A 159 -3.84 -3.50 9.37
CA THR A 159 -2.58 -2.73 9.50
C THR A 159 -2.59 -1.99 10.82
N VAL A 160 -3.01 -0.72 10.84
CA VAL A 160 -3.02 0.15 12.03
C VAL A 160 -3.83 -0.42 13.19
N VAL A 161 -4.91 -1.17 12.90
CA VAL A 161 -5.78 -1.79 13.94
C VAL A 161 -5.05 -2.82 14.81
N CYS A 162 -3.99 -3.46 14.28
CA CYS A 162 -3.19 -4.45 15.01
C CYS A 162 -1.83 -3.89 15.45
N SER A 163 -1.60 -2.58 15.29
CA SER A 163 -0.32 -1.95 15.61
C SER A 163 -0.15 -1.71 17.11
N SER A 164 1.11 -1.75 17.57
CA SER A 164 1.51 -1.50 18.95
C SER A 164 2.49 -0.33 19.02
N ALA A 165 2.63 0.28 20.20
CA ALA A 165 3.64 1.30 20.47
C ALA A 165 4.96 0.68 21.02
N PHE A 166 5.32 -0.51 20.54
CA PHE A 166 6.58 -1.17 20.93
C PHE A 166 7.79 -0.27 20.61
N ASN A 167 8.81 -0.28 21.48
CA ASN A 167 9.94 0.66 21.46
C ASN A 167 9.56 2.16 21.49
N GLY A 168 8.31 2.50 21.82
CA GLY A 168 7.85 3.90 21.93
C GLY A 168 7.54 4.58 20.59
N PHE A 169 7.62 3.85 19.47
CA PHE A 169 7.26 4.40 18.16
C PHE A 169 5.75 4.58 18.05
N GLN A 170 5.33 5.77 17.61
CA GLN A 170 3.93 6.14 17.50
C GLN A 170 3.31 5.59 16.21
N GLN A 171 2.00 5.39 16.23
CA GLN A 171 1.26 5.02 15.02
C GLN A 171 1.28 6.16 13.99
N PRO A 172 1.26 5.85 12.68
CA PRO A 172 1.15 6.85 11.63
C PRO A 172 -0.13 7.68 11.76
N THR A 173 -0.04 8.98 11.47
CA THR A 173 -1.22 9.84 11.41
C THR A 173 -2.11 9.50 10.21
N LEU A 174 -3.42 9.40 10.42
CA LEU A 174 -4.38 9.15 9.36
C LEU A 174 -4.91 10.46 8.79
N SER A 175 -4.82 10.62 7.47
CA SER A 175 -5.39 11.74 6.72
C SER A 175 -6.48 11.24 5.79
N TYR A 176 -7.73 11.57 6.08
CA TYR A 176 -8.89 11.19 5.27
C TYR A 176 -9.13 12.20 4.17
N VAL A 177 -9.40 11.69 2.96
CA VAL A 177 -9.73 12.51 1.80
C VAL A 177 -10.96 11.94 1.09
N MET A 178 -11.80 12.82 0.54
CA MET A 178 -12.96 12.42 -0.24
C MET A 178 -13.17 13.41 -1.38
N SER A 179 -13.42 12.91 -2.59
CA SER A 179 -13.76 13.79 -3.71
C SER A 179 -15.18 14.34 -3.55
N ARG A 180 -15.44 15.52 -4.13
CA ARG A 180 -16.79 16.12 -4.12
C ARG A 180 -17.85 15.20 -4.73
N ALA A 181 -17.49 14.40 -5.72
CA ALA A 181 -18.42 13.44 -6.35
C ALA A 181 -18.82 12.32 -5.37
N HIS A 182 -17.83 11.70 -4.69
CA HIS A 182 -18.11 10.68 -3.68
C HIS A 182 -18.87 11.23 -2.47
N TRP A 183 -18.59 12.47 -2.07
CA TRP A 183 -19.34 13.14 -1.01
C TRP A 183 -20.83 13.30 -1.35
N LYS A 184 -21.15 13.73 -2.58
CA LYS A 184 -22.54 13.82 -3.05
C LYS A 184 -23.22 12.45 -3.09
N LEU A 185 -22.51 11.43 -3.60
CA LEU A 185 -23.02 10.06 -3.64
C LEU A 185 -23.38 9.54 -2.24
N MET A 186 -22.52 9.81 -1.25
CA MET A 186 -22.77 9.44 0.15
C MET A 186 -24.07 10.09 0.69
N HIS A 187 -24.30 11.37 0.40
CA HIS A 187 -25.54 12.05 0.79
C HIS A 187 -26.77 11.44 0.12
N THR A 188 -26.70 11.14 -1.19
CA THR A 188 -27.80 10.48 -1.91
C THR A 188 -28.15 9.12 -1.29
N ILE A 189 -27.15 8.32 -0.92
CA ILE A 189 -27.36 7.03 -0.23
C ILE A 189 -28.01 7.24 1.14
N GLN A 190 -27.57 8.26 1.89
CA GLN A 190 -28.13 8.58 3.21
C GLN A 190 -29.60 9.02 3.13
N GLU A 191 -29.98 9.77 2.10
CA GLU A 191 -31.35 10.28 1.91
C GLU A 191 -32.31 9.22 1.36
N HIS A 192 -31.86 8.40 0.40
CA HIS A 192 -32.73 7.47 -0.34
C HIS A 192 -32.58 6.01 0.08
N GLY A 193 -31.56 5.67 0.89
CA GLY A 193 -31.29 4.30 1.33
C GLY A 193 -30.81 3.35 0.22
N THR A 194 -30.57 3.86 -0.99
CA THR A 194 -30.14 3.08 -2.15
C THR A 194 -28.91 3.69 -2.80
N VAL A 195 -28.03 2.82 -3.33
CA VAL A 195 -26.92 3.25 -4.18
C VAL A 195 -27.50 3.47 -5.58
N PRO A 196 -27.49 4.70 -6.13
CA PRO A 196 -27.90 4.91 -7.52
C PRO A 196 -26.98 4.11 -8.45
N GLU A 197 -27.49 3.63 -9.59
CA GLU A 197 -26.64 3.00 -10.61
C GLU A 197 -25.57 4.00 -11.05
N VAL A 198 -24.35 3.83 -10.56
CA VAL A 198 -23.22 4.71 -10.88
C VAL A 198 -22.73 4.31 -12.28
N PRO A 199 -22.79 5.19 -13.30
CA PRO A 199 -22.06 4.96 -14.54
C PRO A 199 -20.58 4.90 -14.17
N GLU A 200 -19.84 3.90 -14.69
CA GLU A 200 -18.41 3.69 -14.41
C GLU A 200 -17.68 5.02 -14.19
N LEU A 201 -17.35 5.33 -12.93
CA LEU A 201 -16.49 6.46 -12.61
C LEU A 201 -15.10 6.07 -13.11
N ASN A 202 -14.86 6.31 -14.39
CA ASN A 202 -13.55 6.20 -15.00
C ASN A 202 -12.56 6.96 -14.13
N ASP A 203 -11.47 6.27 -13.79
CA ASP A 203 -10.36 6.68 -12.95
C ASP A 203 -10.32 8.19 -12.70
N VAL A 204 -10.85 8.62 -11.56
CA VAL A 204 -10.57 9.96 -11.05
C VAL A 204 -9.11 9.93 -10.64
N HIS A 205 -8.25 10.27 -11.59
CA HIS A 205 -6.83 10.51 -11.37
C HIS A 205 -6.74 11.61 -10.30
N VAL A 206 -6.43 11.23 -9.06
CA VAL A 206 -6.19 12.19 -7.98
C VAL A 206 -4.86 12.89 -8.29
N SER A 207 -4.89 13.88 -9.16
CA SER A 207 -3.76 14.77 -9.43
C SER A 207 -3.78 15.91 -8.40
N CYS A 208 -3.68 15.59 -7.11
CA CYS A 208 -3.56 16.61 -6.07
C CYS A 208 -2.11 17.02 -5.77
N VAL A 209 -1.13 16.59 -6.57
CA VAL A 209 0.30 16.89 -6.33
C VAL A 209 0.83 18.06 -7.18
N THR A 210 0.02 18.69 -8.03
CA THR A 210 0.49 19.83 -8.83
C THR A 210 -0.22 21.11 -8.43
N LYS A 211 0.55 22.01 -7.82
CA LYS A 211 0.23 23.37 -7.34
C LYS A 211 -0.44 23.43 -5.96
N ASN A 212 0.29 23.03 -4.93
CA ASN A 212 0.84 24.02 -4.00
C ASN A 212 1.83 23.35 -3.05
N ARG A 213 2.99 24.01 -2.96
CA ARG A 213 4.02 23.91 -1.94
C ARG A 213 3.40 23.51 -0.58
N ILE A 214 3.74 22.33 -0.08
CA ILE A 214 3.54 22.02 1.34
C ILE A 214 4.56 22.87 2.09
N GLU A 215 4.17 24.10 2.42
CA GLU A 215 4.76 24.85 3.50
C GLU A 215 3.99 24.47 4.77
N LEU A 216 4.58 23.58 5.56
CA LEU A 216 4.18 23.36 6.94
C LEU A 216 4.54 24.63 7.72
N ASN A 217 3.58 25.54 7.86
CA ASN A 217 3.65 26.63 8.82
C ASN A 217 2.39 26.62 9.70
N SER A 218 2.63 26.24 10.96
CA SER A 218 2.10 26.80 12.20
C SER A 218 0.61 27.11 12.33
N ILE A 219 -0.01 26.39 13.27
CA ILE A 219 -0.89 26.89 14.35
C ILE A 219 -2.05 27.80 13.90
N ALA A 220 -3.28 27.27 13.94
CA ALA A 220 -4.38 27.89 14.68
C ALA A 220 -5.54 26.91 14.86
N CYS A 221 -5.69 26.45 16.10
CA CYS A 221 -6.99 26.14 16.68
C CYS A 221 -7.87 27.41 16.62
N VAL A 222 -9.17 27.31 16.32
CA VAL A 222 -10.29 28.02 16.97
C VAL A 222 -11.62 27.63 16.26
N MET A 223 -12.54 27.10 17.08
CA MET A 223 -14.00 26.93 16.98
C MET A 223 -14.63 26.30 15.73
#